data_AF-A0A1V8V4A6-F1
#
_entry.id   AF-A0A1V8V4A6-F1
#
_cell.length_a   1.000
_cell.length_b   1.000
_cell.length_c   1.000
_cell.angle_alpha   90.00
_cell.angle_beta   90.00
_cell.angle_gamma   90.00
#
_symmetry.space_group_name_H-M   'P 1'
#
loop_
_entity.id
_entity.type
_entity.pdbx_description
1 polymer ?
#
loop_
_entity_poly.entity_id
_entity_poly.type
_entity_poly.pdbx_seq_one_letter_code
_entity_poly.pdbx_strand_id
1 'polypeptide(L)'
;MAALYIIHYIYRAPIFAYVSPSMSPIHPLVFASACLWNLINGLSIGGWVGGYGPNTREAWGGRLYEMEIGLVIWGWSLLANFFHDDDLREIRRSTLRRQKEQAQKEGKPIEGVDKFYMVPKNGLFQYVLYAHYLCEFFEWAGFWMIGGLNCVPARTFLINEMSTMIPRAVAGKRWYVEKFGKEKIGKRKAIFPGLL
;
A
#
# COMPACT_ATOMS: atom_id res chain seq x y z
N MET A 1 2.98 -19.56 -2.25
CA MET A 1 2.67 -18.37 -3.08
C MET A 1 1.18 -18.07 -3.15
N ALA A 2 0.32 -18.96 -3.68
CA ALA A 2 -1.12 -18.71 -3.78
C ALA A 2 -1.76 -18.20 -2.47
N ALA A 3 -1.47 -18.87 -1.35
CA ALA A 3 -1.96 -18.45 -0.03
C ALA A 3 -1.54 -17.02 0.35
N LEU A 4 -0.28 -16.64 0.08
CA LEU A 4 0.24 -15.30 0.38
C LEU A 4 -0.53 -14.23 -0.40
N TYR A 5 -0.71 -14.45 -1.71
CA TYR A 5 -1.49 -13.57 -2.56
C TYR A 5 -2.92 -13.42 -2.03
N ILE A 6 -3.57 -14.52 -1.69
CA ILE A 6 -4.94 -14.52 -1.14
C ILE A 6 -4.99 -13.76 0.20
N ILE A 7 -4.04 -14.01 1.11
CA ILE A 7 -3.98 -13.32 2.42
C ILE A 7 -3.87 -11.81 2.23
N HIS A 8 -2.96 -11.36 1.37
CA HIS A 8 -2.81 -9.93 1.04
C HIS A 8 -4.13 -9.35 0.52
N TYR A 9 -4.78 -10.00 -0.44
CA TYR A 9 -6.01 -9.48 -1.04
C TYR A 9 -7.25 -9.61 -0.14
N ILE A 10 -7.31 -10.58 0.78
CA ILE A 10 -8.30 -10.61 1.86
C ILE A 10 -8.13 -9.38 2.75
N TYR A 11 -6.89 -9.00 3.07
CA TYR A 11 -6.65 -7.77 3.80
C TYR A 11 -7.06 -6.54 2.98
N ARG A 12 -6.61 -6.41 1.73
CA ARG A 12 -6.74 -5.18 0.93
C ARG A 12 -8.10 -4.94 0.31
N ALA A 13 -8.92 -5.98 0.10
CA ALA A 13 -10.27 -5.82 -0.42
C ALA A 13 -11.32 -5.76 0.70
N PRO A 14 -11.78 -6.89 1.29
CA PRO A 14 -12.87 -6.84 2.25
C PRO A 14 -12.48 -6.18 3.59
N ILE A 15 -11.33 -6.55 4.18
CA ILE A 15 -10.97 -6.04 5.52
C ILE A 15 -10.69 -4.53 5.44
N PHE A 16 -9.84 -4.10 4.50
CA PHE A 16 -9.48 -2.69 4.32
C PHE A 16 -10.73 -1.81 4.10
N ALA A 17 -11.67 -2.26 3.25
CA ALA A 17 -12.92 -1.54 3.01
C ALA A 17 -13.78 -1.45 4.27
N TYR A 18 -13.88 -2.54 5.04
CA TYR A 18 -14.68 -2.59 6.26
C TYR A 18 -14.13 -1.69 7.38
N VAL A 19 -12.80 -1.65 7.58
CA VAL A 19 -12.19 -0.90 8.69
C VAL A 19 -11.95 0.58 8.37
N SER A 20 -12.07 0.98 7.11
CA SER A 20 -11.78 2.34 6.66
C SER A 20 -12.92 3.30 7.04
N PRO A 21 -12.64 4.39 7.80
CA PRO A 21 -13.68 5.26 8.35
C PRO A 21 -14.39 6.12 7.30
N SER A 22 -13.71 6.44 6.21
CA SER A 22 -14.24 7.21 5.08
C SER A 22 -13.34 7.01 3.86
N MET A 23 -13.96 6.82 2.71
CA MET A 23 -13.32 6.78 1.40
C MET A 23 -13.97 7.81 0.47
N SER A 24 -13.16 8.53 -0.29
CA SER A 24 -13.67 9.47 -1.28
C SER A 24 -14.35 8.73 -2.42
N PRO A 25 -15.39 9.31 -3.06
CA PRO A 25 -16.00 8.73 -4.24
C PRO A 25 -14.97 8.42 -5.32
N ILE A 26 -15.06 7.24 -5.92
CA ILE A 26 -14.18 6.80 -7.00
C ILE A 26 -14.90 7.02 -8.33
N HIS A 27 -14.22 7.62 -9.30
CA HIS A 27 -14.76 7.79 -10.64
C HIS A 27 -15.01 6.42 -11.31
N PRO A 28 -16.16 6.17 -11.97
CA PRO A 28 -16.49 4.86 -12.54
C PRO A 28 -15.43 4.27 -13.47
N LEU A 29 -14.79 5.11 -14.29
CA LEU A 29 -13.70 4.68 -15.17
C LEU A 29 -12.48 4.14 -14.41
N VAL A 30 -12.12 4.77 -13.29
CA VAL A 30 -11.01 4.33 -12.43
C VAL A 30 -11.34 3.00 -11.77
N PHE A 31 -12.60 2.84 -11.33
CA PHE A 31 -13.08 1.57 -10.78
C PHE A 31 -13.02 0.44 -11.82
N ALA A 32 -13.56 0.66 -13.03
CA ALA A 32 -13.53 -0.33 -14.10
C ALA A 32 -12.09 -0.72 -14.49
N SER A 33 -11.19 0.26 -14.58
CA SER A 33 -9.77 0.04 -14.83
C SER A 33 -9.12 -0.79 -13.72
N ALA A 34 -9.42 -0.50 -12.44
CA ALA A 34 -8.91 -1.27 -11.31
C ALA A 34 -9.43 -2.71 -11.32
N CYS A 35 -10.70 -2.94 -11.66
CA CYS A 35 -11.24 -4.30 -11.82
C CYS A 35 -10.55 -5.07 -12.92
N LEU A 36 -10.38 -4.46 -14.11
CA LEU A 36 -9.69 -5.09 -15.23
C LEU A 36 -8.23 -5.42 -14.89
N TRP A 37 -7.53 -4.48 -14.24
CA TRP A 37 -6.16 -4.68 -13.78
C TRP A 37 -6.05 -5.87 -12.82
N ASN A 38 -6.90 -5.92 -11.78
CA ASN A 38 -6.87 -7.02 -10.80
C ASN A 38 -7.22 -8.37 -11.44
N LEU A 39 -8.12 -8.40 -12.42
CA LEU A 39 -8.43 -9.60 -13.18
C LEU A 39 -7.21 -10.10 -13.97
N ILE A 40 -6.58 -9.23 -14.76
CA ILE A 40 -5.41 -9.60 -15.58
C ILE A 40 -4.23 -10.01 -14.69
N ASN A 41 -3.93 -9.23 -13.65
CA ASN A 41 -2.83 -9.52 -12.73
C ASN A 41 -3.06 -10.84 -11.98
N GLY A 42 -4.28 -11.04 -11.46
CA GLY A 42 -4.66 -12.26 -10.77
C GLY A 42 -4.61 -13.49 -11.67
N LEU A 43 -5.08 -13.39 -12.92
CA LEU A 43 -4.98 -14.48 -13.90
C LEU A 43 -3.52 -14.78 -14.28
N SER A 44 -2.68 -13.74 -14.44
CA SER A 44 -1.27 -13.90 -14.80
C SER A 44 -0.48 -14.61 -13.70
N ILE A 45 -0.62 -14.16 -12.45
CA ILE A 45 0.03 -14.78 -11.29
C ILE A 45 -0.56 -16.17 -11.02
N GLY A 46 -1.90 -16.29 -11.08
CA GLY A 46 -2.61 -17.55 -10.89
C GLY A 46 -2.23 -18.61 -11.92
N GLY A 47 -2.13 -18.25 -13.20
CA GLY A 47 -1.67 -19.14 -14.26
C GLY A 47 -0.22 -19.59 -14.06
N TRP A 48 0.66 -18.68 -13.63
CA TRP A 48 2.04 -19.03 -13.30
C TRP A 48 2.12 -20.04 -12.15
N VAL A 49 1.38 -19.81 -11.06
CA VAL A 49 1.33 -20.78 -9.95
C VAL A 49 0.63 -22.08 -10.34
N GLY A 50 -0.36 -22.01 -11.24
CA GLY A 50 -1.21 -23.14 -11.64
C GLY A 50 -0.60 -24.08 -12.68
N GLY A 51 0.48 -23.70 -13.35
CA GLY A 51 1.15 -24.63 -14.28
C GLY A 51 2.17 -24.01 -15.25
N TYR A 52 2.17 -22.70 -15.48
CA TYR A 52 3.18 -22.06 -16.34
C TYR A 52 4.52 -21.81 -15.62
N GLY A 53 4.54 -21.83 -14.29
CA GLY A 53 5.73 -21.80 -13.45
C GLY A 53 6.23 -23.20 -13.10
N PRO A 54 7.20 -23.32 -12.17
CA PRO A 54 7.71 -24.61 -11.72
C PRO A 54 6.58 -25.51 -11.20
N ASN A 55 6.44 -26.70 -11.78
CA ASN A 55 5.35 -27.65 -11.51
C ASN A 55 5.84 -28.99 -10.93
N THR A 56 7.15 -29.17 -10.77
CA THR A 56 7.76 -30.34 -10.13
C THR A 56 8.56 -29.95 -8.89
N ARG A 57 8.77 -30.89 -7.96
CA ARG A 57 9.55 -30.63 -6.73
C ARG A 57 10.99 -30.27 -7.06
N GLU A 58 11.54 -30.88 -8.10
CA GLU A 58 12.89 -30.66 -8.60
C GLU A 58 13.04 -29.24 -9.16
N ALA A 59 12.02 -28.74 -9.86
CA ALA A 59 12.02 -27.37 -10.39
C ALA A 59 11.88 -26.30 -9.29
N TRP A 60 11.28 -26.66 -8.15
CA TRP A 60 11.33 -25.84 -6.92
C TRP A 60 12.61 -26.05 -6.10
N GLY A 61 13.34 -27.14 -6.34
CA GLY A 61 14.52 -27.56 -5.61
C GLY A 61 15.67 -26.54 -5.69
N GLY A 62 16.54 -26.57 -4.68
CA GLY A 62 17.73 -25.71 -4.62
C GLY A 62 17.48 -24.24 -4.33
N ARG A 63 16.22 -23.82 -4.09
CA ARG A 63 15.83 -22.42 -3.83
C ARG A 63 15.25 -22.18 -2.43
N LEU A 64 15.58 -23.06 -1.47
CA LEU A 64 14.99 -23.04 -0.14
C LEU A 64 15.24 -21.70 0.57
N TYR A 65 16.49 -21.23 0.56
CA TYR A 65 16.88 -20.00 1.24
C TYR A 65 16.24 -18.76 0.62
N GLU A 66 16.13 -18.69 -0.70
CA GLU A 66 15.45 -17.60 -1.41
C GLU A 66 13.96 -17.56 -1.06
N MET A 67 13.32 -18.73 -0.96
CA MET A 67 11.93 -18.81 -0.52
C MET A 67 11.77 -18.39 0.94
N GLU A 68 12.65 -18.83 1.84
CA GLU A 68 12.60 -18.47 3.27
C GLU A 68 12.83 -16.98 3.48
N ILE A 69 13.86 -16.40 2.87
CA ILE A 69 14.14 -14.97 2.93
C ILE A 69 12.97 -14.19 2.32
N GLY A 70 12.47 -14.62 1.16
CA GLY A 70 11.31 -14.01 0.51
C GLY A 70 10.06 -14.05 1.38
N LEU A 71 9.80 -15.15 2.09
CA LEU A 71 8.69 -15.31 3.03
C LEU A 71 8.82 -14.38 4.24
N VAL A 72 10.02 -14.27 4.81
CA VAL A 72 10.31 -13.37 5.93
C VAL A 72 10.09 -11.91 5.49
N ILE A 73 10.65 -11.51 4.35
CA ILE A 73 10.45 -10.16 3.80
C ILE A 73 8.97 -9.91 3.57
N TRP A 74 8.25 -10.83 2.91
CA TRP A 74 6.83 -10.71 2.63
C TRP A 74 6.01 -10.53 3.92
N GLY A 75 6.22 -11.41 4.91
CA GLY A 75 5.46 -11.40 6.16
C GLY A 75 5.66 -10.15 6.99
N TRP A 76 6.91 -9.74 7.21
CA TRP A 76 7.21 -8.50 7.95
C TRP A 76 6.70 -7.25 7.22
N SER A 77 6.76 -7.26 5.89
CA SER A 77 6.28 -6.14 5.08
C SER A 77 4.77 -6.02 5.09
N LEU A 78 4.02 -7.13 5.05
CA LEU A 78 2.57 -7.14 5.21
C LEU A 78 2.16 -6.60 6.60
N LEU A 79 2.83 -7.05 7.67
CA LEU A 79 2.56 -6.57 9.02
C LEU A 79 2.86 -5.07 9.16
N ALA A 80 3.97 -4.61 8.58
CA ALA A 80 4.31 -3.20 8.55
C ALA A 80 3.30 -2.40 7.72
N ASN A 81 2.84 -2.91 6.57
CA ASN A 81 1.80 -2.28 5.77
C ASN A 81 0.51 -2.10 6.60
N PHE A 82 0.08 -3.16 7.30
CA PHE A 82 -1.08 -3.13 8.20
C PHE A 82 -0.95 -2.04 9.27
N PHE A 83 0.21 -1.99 9.94
CA PHE A 83 0.49 -0.99 10.98
C PHE A 83 0.40 0.44 10.44
N HIS A 84 1.03 0.73 9.30
CA HIS A 84 1.02 2.08 8.73
C HIS A 84 -0.35 2.48 8.16
N ASP A 85 -1.10 1.52 7.61
CA ASP A 85 -2.47 1.77 7.17
C ASP A 85 -3.39 2.07 8.38
N ASP A 86 -3.23 1.37 9.51
CA ASP A 86 -4.02 1.65 10.71
C ASP A 86 -3.70 3.02 11.32
N ASP A 87 -2.43 3.44 11.34
CA ASP A 87 -2.02 4.79 11.75
C ASP A 87 -2.72 5.87 10.89
N LEU A 88 -2.78 5.67 9.57
CA LEU A 88 -3.50 6.57 8.67
C LEU A 88 -5.01 6.57 8.91
N ARG A 89 -5.60 5.42 9.25
CA ARG A 89 -7.03 5.33 9.61
C ARG A 89 -7.30 6.06 10.92
N GLU A 90 -6.44 5.94 11.92
CA GLU A 90 -6.62 6.63 13.19
C GLU A 90 -6.48 8.15 13.04
N ILE A 91 -5.56 8.61 12.19
CA ILE A 91 -5.49 10.02 11.80
C ILE A 91 -6.81 10.47 11.17
N ARG A 92 -7.42 9.67 10.28
CA ARG A 92 -8.74 10.01 9.70
C ARG A 92 -9.85 10.02 10.75
N ARG A 93 -9.90 9.03 11.65
CA ARG A 93 -10.91 8.94 12.72
C ARG A 93 -10.84 10.14 13.65
N SER A 94 -9.65 10.48 14.14
CA SER A 94 -9.42 11.64 15.01
C SER A 94 -9.76 12.97 14.31
N THR A 95 -9.42 13.09 13.03
CA THR A 95 -9.77 14.24 12.18
C THR A 95 -11.29 14.42 12.07
N LEU A 96 -12.02 13.33 11.79
CA LEU A 96 -13.49 13.35 11.69
C LEU A 96 -14.15 13.70 13.04
N ARG A 97 -13.62 13.21 14.16
CA ARG A 97 -14.11 13.57 15.51
C ARG A 97 -13.97 15.08 15.75
N ARG A 98 -12.81 15.66 15.46
CA ARG A 98 -12.56 17.11 15.60
C ARG A 98 -13.45 17.95 14.67
N GLN A 99 -13.65 17.52 13.43
CA GLN A 99 -14.58 18.19 12.50
C GLN A 99 -16.01 18.20 13.04
N LYS A 100 -16.49 17.08 13.59
CA LYS A 100 -17.82 16.98 14.19
C LYS A 100 -17.97 17.89 15.42
N GLU A 101 -16.97 17.88 16.31
CA GLU A 101 -16.97 18.76 17.50
C GLU A 101 -17.00 20.25 17.09
N GLN A 102 -16.26 20.64 16.06
CA GLN A 102 -16.28 22.01 15.55
C GLN A 102 -17.60 22.36 14.87
N ALA A 103 -18.17 21.47 14.06
CA ALA A 103 -19.48 21.65 13.45
C ALA A 103 -20.57 21.87 14.51
N GLN A 104 -20.52 21.12 15.62
CA GLN A 104 -21.42 21.30 16.76
C GLN A 104 -21.22 22.64 17.46
N LYS A 105 -19.97 23.07 17.67
CA LYS A 105 -19.65 24.37 18.29
C LYS A 105 -20.06 25.56 17.44
N GLU A 106 -19.90 25.48 16.12
CA GLU A 106 -20.23 26.56 15.18
C GLU A 106 -21.68 26.53 14.69
N GLY A 107 -22.45 25.49 15.02
CA GLY A 107 -23.83 25.30 14.53
C GLY A 107 -23.94 25.13 13.01
N LYS A 108 -22.83 24.79 12.34
CA LYS A 108 -22.76 24.62 10.88
C LYS A 108 -22.81 23.15 10.49
N PRO A 109 -23.33 22.82 9.29
CA PRO A 109 -23.18 21.48 8.74
C PRO A 109 -21.70 21.14 8.56
N ILE A 110 -21.34 19.85 8.68
CA ILE A 110 -19.95 19.36 8.60
C ILE A 110 -19.28 19.78 7.27
N GLU A 111 -20.05 19.88 6.18
CA GLU A 111 -19.55 20.31 4.86
C GLU A 111 -19.04 21.76 4.83
N GLY A 112 -19.52 22.61 5.73
CA GLY A 112 -19.08 24.00 5.86
C GLY A 112 -17.84 24.20 6.75
N VAL A 113 -17.30 23.12 7.32
CA VAL A 113 -16.09 23.17 8.17
C VAL A 113 -14.88 22.74 7.37
N ASP A 114 -13.78 23.50 7.49
CA ASP A 114 -12.53 23.18 6.81
C ASP A 114 -12.03 21.77 7.16
N LYS A 115 -11.67 21.01 6.12
CA LYS A 115 -11.12 19.66 6.31
C LYS A 115 -9.77 19.73 7.01
N PHE A 116 -9.74 19.29 8.26
CA PHE A 116 -8.49 19.03 8.97
C PHE A 116 -7.69 17.93 8.28
N TYR A 117 -6.38 18.12 8.19
CA TYR A 117 -5.43 17.10 7.77
C TYR A 117 -4.30 17.07 8.80
N MET A 118 -3.73 15.89 9.02
CA MET A 118 -2.57 15.73 9.89
C MET A 118 -1.45 15.01 9.15
N VAL A 119 -0.21 15.35 9.52
CA VAL A 119 0.97 14.66 9.00
C VAL A 119 1.22 13.43 9.86
N PRO A 120 1.32 12.22 9.27
CA PRO A 120 1.61 11.01 10.04
C PRO A 120 3.01 11.08 10.65
N LYS A 121 3.21 10.43 11.80
CA LYS A 121 4.48 10.53 12.56
C LYS A 121 5.02 9.20 13.06
N ASN A 122 4.19 8.15 13.12
CA ASN A 122 4.55 6.90 13.77
C ASN A 122 5.29 5.95 12.81
N GLY A 123 6.15 5.09 13.35
CA GLY A 123 6.88 4.08 12.57
C GLY A 123 7.75 4.68 11.47
N LEU A 124 7.64 4.13 10.25
CA LEU A 124 8.40 4.59 9.09
C LEU A 124 7.96 5.98 8.60
N PHE A 125 6.83 6.52 9.06
CA PHE A 125 6.40 7.89 8.70
C PHE A 125 7.35 8.99 9.20
N GLN A 126 8.23 8.66 10.15
CA GLN A 126 9.31 9.56 10.57
C GLN A 126 10.36 9.77 9.46
N TYR A 127 10.50 8.83 8.53
CA TYR A 127 11.47 8.87 7.44
C TYR A 127 10.83 9.18 6.08
N VAL A 128 9.65 8.63 5.80
CA VAL A 128 8.98 8.73 4.49
C VAL A 128 7.48 9.02 4.65
N LEU A 129 6.89 9.84 3.78
CA LEU A 129 5.47 10.19 3.88
C LEU A 129 4.52 9.06 3.41
N TYR A 130 5.01 8.16 2.56
CA TYR A 130 4.26 7.03 2.00
C TYR A 130 4.83 5.68 2.46
N ALA A 131 4.95 5.52 3.79
CA ALA A 131 5.47 4.29 4.39
C ALA A 131 4.71 3.01 3.98
N HIS A 132 3.39 3.08 3.87
CA HIS A 132 2.56 1.96 3.44
C HIS A 132 2.92 1.48 2.02
N TYR A 133 3.18 2.38 1.07
CA TYR A 133 3.66 2.00 -0.28
C TYR A 133 5.03 1.35 -0.24
N LEU A 134 5.95 1.86 0.59
CA LEU A 134 7.26 1.25 0.74
C LEU A 134 7.14 -0.19 1.28
N CYS A 135 6.24 -0.41 2.25
CA CYS A 135 5.96 -1.75 2.77
C CYS A 135 5.35 -2.65 1.69
N GLU A 136 4.42 -2.15 0.88
CA GLU A 136 3.82 -2.89 -0.22
C GLU A 136 4.89 -3.32 -1.25
N PHE A 137 5.83 -2.43 -1.58
CA PHE A 137 6.95 -2.79 -2.48
C PHE A 137 7.83 -3.91 -1.92
N PHE A 138 8.18 -3.86 -0.63
CA PHE A 138 8.96 -4.93 -0.02
C PHE A 138 8.16 -6.23 0.07
N GLU A 139 6.86 -6.14 0.32
CA GLU A 139 5.97 -7.30 0.30
C GLU A 139 6.03 -7.98 -1.07
N TRP A 140 5.78 -7.25 -2.15
CA TRP A 140 5.79 -7.82 -3.50
C TRP A 140 7.19 -8.20 -4.01
N ALA A 141 8.25 -7.56 -3.53
CA ALA A 141 9.62 -8.00 -3.74
C ALA A 141 9.90 -9.36 -3.08
N GLY A 142 9.45 -9.56 -1.84
CA GLY A 142 9.51 -10.85 -1.17
C GLY A 142 8.70 -11.91 -1.92
N PHE A 143 7.49 -11.57 -2.37
CA PHE A 143 6.65 -12.46 -3.18
C PHE A 143 7.34 -12.90 -4.49
N TRP A 144 7.95 -11.95 -5.20
CA TRP A 144 8.72 -12.24 -6.41
C TRP A 144 9.92 -13.13 -6.11
N MET A 145 10.64 -12.88 -5.01
CA MET A 145 11.77 -13.71 -4.57
C MET A 145 11.37 -15.17 -4.35
N ILE A 146 10.20 -15.42 -3.73
CA ILE A 146 9.66 -16.78 -3.55
C ILE A 146 9.39 -17.46 -4.89
N GLY A 147 8.82 -16.75 -5.86
CA GLY A 147 8.63 -17.28 -7.22
C GLY A 147 9.94 -17.53 -7.98
N GLY A 148 11.01 -16.86 -7.54
CA GLY A 148 12.30 -16.81 -8.21
C GLY A 148 12.32 -15.79 -9.35
N LEU A 149 13.54 -15.49 -9.82
CA LEU A 149 13.79 -14.45 -10.84
C LEU A 149 12.99 -14.65 -12.13
N ASN A 150 12.64 -15.89 -12.46
CA ASN A 150 11.87 -16.27 -13.65
C ASN A 150 10.34 -16.14 -13.46
N CYS A 151 9.86 -15.76 -12.28
CA CYS A 151 8.45 -15.43 -12.05
C CYS A 151 8.13 -14.07 -12.67
N VAL A 152 7.99 -14.05 -14.01
CA VAL A 152 7.72 -12.85 -14.79
C VAL A 152 6.47 -12.11 -14.31
N PRO A 153 5.33 -12.77 -14.00
CA PRO A 153 4.15 -12.06 -13.51
C PRO A 153 4.39 -11.31 -12.19
N ALA A 154 5.05 -11.92 -11.21
CA ALA A 154 5.35 -11.27 -9.93
C ALA A 154 6.31 -10.07 -10.11
N ARG A 155 7.34 -10.23 -10.94
CA ARG A 155 8.27 -9.14 -11.29
C ARG A 155 7.55 -7.97 -11.96
N THR A 156 6.77 -8.27 -12.99
CA THR A 156 6.03 -7.27 -13.76
C THR A 156 5.02 -6.56 -12.86
N PHE A 157 4.38 -7.28 -11.95
CA PHE A 157 3.46 -6.69 -10.99
C PHE A 157 4.16 -5.65 -10.08
N LEU A 158 5.29 -6.03 -9.46
CA LEU A 158 6.08 -5.10 -8.63
C LEU A 158 6.52 -3.85 -9.42
N ILE A 159 7.00 -4.02 -10.66
CA ILE A 159 7.42 -2.90 -11.50
C ILE A 159 6.24 -1.96 -11.79
N ASN A 160 5.07 -2.51 -12.12
CA ASN A 160 3.87 -1.72 -12.39
C ASN A 160 3.34 -1.01 -11.14
N GLU A 161 3.44 -1.65 -9.98
CA GLU A 161 3.10 -1.03 -8.71
C GLU A 161 4.02 0.17 -8.42
N MET A 162 5.34 -0.02 -8.55
CA MET A 162 6.31 1.04 -8.37
C MET A 162 6.10 2.20 -9.37
N SER A 163 5.85 1.89 -10.63
CA SER A 163 5.68 2.90 -11.69
C SER A 163 4.44 3.77 -11.48
N THR A 164 3.40 3.24 -10.85
CA THR A 164 2.15 3.98 -10.56
C THR A 164 2.19 4.69 -9.21
N MET A 165 2.78 4.07 -8.18
CA MET A 165 2.79 4.60 -6.82
C MET A 165 3.88 5.64 -6.57
N ILE A 166 5.07 5.52 -7.17
CA ILE A 166 6.16 6.48 -6.96
C ILE A 166 5.77 7.90 -7.42
N PRO A 167 5.23 8.12 -8.64
CA PRO A 167 4.79 9.44 -9.07
C PRO A 167 3.72 10.02 -8.14
N ARG A 168 2.80 9.18 -7.66
CA ARG A 168 1.75 9.56 -6.71
C ARG A 168 2.35 10.00 -5.36
N ALA A 169 3.33 9.27 -4.83
CA ALA A 169 4.01 9.63 -3.59
C ALA A 169 4.77 10.96 -3.71
N VAL A 170 5.42 11.20 -4.85
CA VAL A 170 6.14 12.45 -5.13
C VAL A 170 5.17 13.62 -5.22
N ALA A 171 4.07 13.49 -5.96
CA ALA A 171 3.02 14.51 -6.03
C ALA A 171 2.40 14.78 -4.65
N GLY A 172 2.14 13.71 -3.90
CA GLY A 172 1.65 13.78 -2.54
C GLY A 172 2.57 14.53 -1.58
N LYS A 173 3.88 14.32 -1.67
CA LYS A 173 4.86 15.09 -0.90
C LYS A 173 4.80 16.58 -1.22
N ARG A 174 4.63 16.96 -2.49
CA ARG A 174 4.48 18.37 -2.88
C ARG A 174 3.25 18.99 -2.21
N TRP A 175 2.12 18.29 -2.24
CA TRP A 175 0.91 18.70 -1.54
C TRP A 175 1.12 18.84 -0.02
N TYR A 176 1.80 17.89 0.62
CA TYR A 176 2.14 17.99 2.05
C TYR A 176 3.00 19.21 2.37
N VAL A 177 3.98 19.53 1.52
CA VAL A 177 4.84 20.71 1.69
C VAL A 177 4.05 22.00 1.52
N GLU A 178 3.18 22.08 0.51
CA GLU A 178 2.30 23.24 0.27
C GLU A 178 1.32 23.45 1.42
N LYS A 179 0.73 22.36 1.95
CA LYS A 179 -0.30 22.43 2.99
C LYS A 179 0.26 22.71 4.39
N PHE A 180 1.42 22.15 4.73
CA PHE A 180 1.96 22.15 6.09
C PHE A 180 3.27 22.93 6.26
N GLY A 181 3.87 23.37 5.15
CA GLY A 181 5.18 24.02 5.14
C GLY A 181 6.34 23.03 5.18
N LYS A 182 7.47 23.44 4.60
CA LYS A 182 8.70 22.64 4.53
C LYS A 182 9.24 22.29 5.92
N GLU A 183 9.13 23.21 6.89
CA GLU A 183 9.64 23.00 8.25
C GLU A 183 8.94 21.82 8.95
N LYS A 184 7.62 21.71 8.81
CA LYS A 184 6.83 20.65 9.45
C LYS A 184 7.04 19.28 8.81
N ILE A 185 7.33 19.23 7.50
CA ILE A 185 7.68 18.00 6.79
C ILE A 185 9.13 17.59 7.08
N GLY A 186 10.01 18.55 7.32
CA GLY A 186 11.40 18.32 7.70
C GLY A 186 12.17 17.52 6.66
N LYS A 187 12.95 16.54 7.13
CA LYS A 187 13.80 15.68 6.27
C LYS A 187 13.05 14.50 5.63
N ARG A 188 11.73 14.40 5.84
CA ARG A 188 10.93 13.27 5.35
C ARG A 188 10.95 13.20 3.83
N LYS A 189 11.20 11.99 3.35
CA LYS A 189 11.23 11.64 1.93
C LYS A 189 9.82 11.23 1.47
N ALA A 190 9.60 11.13 0.17
CA ALA A 190 8.31 10.72 -0.36
C ALA A 190 8.07 9.24 -0.04
N ILE A 191 9.01 8.38 -0.41
CA ILE A 191 8.86 6.92 -0.36
C ILE A 191 10.15 6.17 -0.02
N PHE A 192 11.33 6.62 -0.48
CA PHE A 192 12.61 5.94 -0.19
C PHE A 192 13.42 6.72 0.85
N PRO A 193 13.72 6.13 2.03
CA PRO A 193 14.50 6.80 3.06
C PRO A 193 15.87 7.26 2.53
N GLY A 194 16.26 8.49 2.84
CA GLY A 194 17.53 9.08 2.39
C GLY A 194 17.55 9.53 0.92
N LEU A 195 16.77 8.91 0.04
CA LEU A 195 16.79 9.19 -1.40
C LEU A 195 15.63 10.09 -1.85
N LEU A 196 14.40 9.53 -1.92
CA LEU A 196 13.25 10.12 -2.62
C LEU A 196 12.07 10.38 -1.69
#